data_AF-A0A2R6PM08-F1
#
_entry.id   AF-A0A2R6PM08-F1
#
_cell.length_a   1.000
_cell.length_b   1.000
_cell.length_c   1.000
_cell.angle_alpha   90.00
_cell.angle_beta   90.00
_cell.angle_gamma   90.00
#
_symmetry.space_group_name_H-M   'P 1'
#
loop_
_entity.id
_entity.type
_entity.pdbx_description
1 polymer ?
#
loop_
_entity_poly.entity_id
_entity_poly.type
_entity_poly.pdbx_seq_one_letter_code
_entity_poly.pdbx_strand_id
1 'polypeptide(L)'
;MGERQRGGDWKKAKMEWPPIKHKSNLNMTRLKDTDLFTVQNFFTSVESEAFIKAAESIGFVHQGSLGPTKGEAYRDNDRISVNNPVLADTIWESGLNTLFSDFKIRGKVAVGLNPNIRFYRYKVGQRFGRHIDESVDLGAGKRTHYTLLIYLNGGFKTKSRNDKGVPQDSPETLVGGETVFYGPRNGLVAEVTPMEGMSLLHIHGDKCMLHEGRNITKGVKYLLRSDVVFA
;
A
#
# COMPACT_ATOMS: atom_id res chain seq x y z
N MET A 1 23.13 -34.49 40.42
CA MET A 1 21.71 -34.11 40.21
C MET A 1 21.75 -32.64 39.79
N GLY A 2 21.74 -32.28 38.51
CA GLY A 2 20.61 -32.41 37.57
C GLY A 2 19.63 -31.27 37.88
N GLU A 3 19.34 -30.28 37.04
CA GLU A 3 19.38 -30.19 35.58
C GLU A 3 19.68 -28.74 35.14
N ARG A 4 20.50 -28.60 34.08
CA ARG A 4 20.52 -27.40 33.22
C ARG A 4 19.36 -27.54 32.24
N GLN A 5 18.34 -26.71 32.34
CA GLN A 5 17.32 -26.64 31.29
C GLN A 5 17.89 -25.93 30.06
N ARG A 6 17.74 -26.66 28.96
CA ARG A 6 18.28 -26.40 27.63
C ARG A 6 17.43 -25.36 26.89
N GLY A 7 18.13 -24.47 26.18
CA GLY A 7 17.87 -24.11 24.79
C GLY A 7 16.42 -23.97 24.32
N GLY A 8 16.02 -22.71 24.13
CA GLY A 8 15.05 -22.30 23.12
C GLY A 8 15.73 -21.34 22.15
N ASP A 9 16.67 -21.84 21.34
CA ASP A 9 17.13 -21.13 20.15
C ASP A 9 15.98 -21.13 19.13
N TRP A 10 15.03 -20.20 19.30
CA TRP A 10 14.15 -19.84 18.20
C TRP A 10 15.03 -19.09 17.19
N LYS A 11 15.61 -19.85 16.27
CA LYS A 11 15.96 -19.32 14.96
C LYS A 11 14.72 -18.59 14.45
N LYS A 12 14.73 -17.25 14.53
CA LYS A 12 13.78 -16.43 13.76
C LYS A 12 13.96 -16.87 12.32
N ALA A 13 13.07 -17.72 11.83
CA ALA A 13 13.01 -18.02 10.41
C ALA A 13 13.01 -16.66 9.71
N LYS A 14 13.99 -16.43 8.84
CA LYS A 14 14.06 -15.22 8.04
C LYS A 14 12.74 -15.17 7.30
N MET A 15 11.86 -14.27 7.73
CA MET A 15 10.50 -14.22 7.21
C MET A 15 10.61 -13.72 5.78
N GLU A 16 10.49 -14.66 4.84
CA GLU A 16 10.53 -14.34 3.42
C GLU A 16 9.14 -13.89 2.99
N TRP A 17 9.07 -12.68 2.45
CA TRP A 17 7.86 -12.17 1.82
C TRP A 17 7.63 -12.92 0.50
N PRO A 18 6.38 -13.03 0.03
CA PRO A 18 6.08 -13.69 -1.23
C PRO A 18 6.89 -13.12 -2.41
N PRO A 19 7.31 -13.96 -3.36
CA PRO A 19 8.06 -13.50 -4.53
C PRO A 19 7.19 -12.62 -5.41
N ILE A 20 7.80 -11.63 -6.06
CA ILE A 20 7.17 -10.76 -7.04
C ILE A 20 7.86 -11.01 -8.38
N LYS A 21 7.09 -11.28 -9.44
CA LYS A 21 7.63 -11.44 -10.79
C LYS A 21 7.87 -10.07 -11.42
N HIS A 22 8.88 -9.94 -12.27
CA HIS A 22 9.05 -8.75 -13.12
C HIS A 22 7.87 -8.63 -14.12
N LYS A 23 7.41 -7.41 -14.36
CA LYS A 23 6.38 -7.08 -15.37
C LYS A 23 6.96 -6.10 -16.39
N SER A 24 7.02 -6.52 -17.66
CA SER A 24 7.56 -5.71 -18.76
C SER A 24 6.56 -4.73 -19.38
N ASN A 25 5.26 -4.96 -19.18
CA ASN A 25 4.19 -4.26 -19.91
C ASN A 25 3.34 -3.40 -18.98
N LEU A 26 3.92 -2.86 -17.91
CA LEU A 26 3.23 -1.92 -17.04
C LEU A 26 3.02 -0.60 -17.77
N ASN A 27 1.84 -0.02 -17.62
CA ASN A 27 1.55 1.31 -18.11
C ASN A 27 1.05 2.19 -16.98
N MET A 28 1.60 3.40 -16.89
CA MET A 28 1.23 4.38 -15.89
C MET A 28 0.29 5.42 -16.49
N THR A 29 -0.90 5.53 -15.91
CA THR A 29 -1.91 6.49 -16.34
C THR A 29 -1.98 7.64 -15.36
N ARG A 30 -1.81 8.88 -15.84
CA ARG A 30 -2.00 10.09 -15.03
C ARG A 30 -3.49 10.36 -14.86
N LEU A 31 -3.94 10.65 -13.64
CA LEU A 31 -5.33 11.01 -13.38
C LEU A 31 -5.53 12.50 -13.61
N LYS A 32 -6.16 12.86 -14.74
CA LYS A 32 -6.37 14.27 -15.15
C LYS A 32 -5.04 15.03 -15.19
N ASP A 33 -5.06 16.33 -14.88
CA ASP A 33 -3.88 17.20 -14.83
C ASP A 33 -3.21 17.22 -13.44
N THR A 34 -3.20 16.09 -12.73
CA THR A 34 -2.70 16.01 -11.33
C THR A 34 -1.41 15.19 -11.22
N ASP A 35 -0.70 15.32 -10.10
CA ASP A 35 0.45 14.44 -9.79
C ASP A 35 0.00 13.11 -9.13
N LEU A 36 -1.08 12.54 -9.67
CA LEU A 36 -1.63 11.23 -9.31
C LEU A 36 -1.50 10.28 -10.51
N PHE A 37 -1.02 9.07 -10.24
CA PHE A 37 -0.84 8.06 -11.28
C PHE A 37 -1.37 6.71 -10.81
N THR A 38 -1.96 5.95 -11.72
CA THR A 38 -2.36 4.56 -11.47
C THR A 38 -1.64 3.62 -12.41
N VAL A 39 -1.28 2.44 -11.90
CA VAL A 39 -0.72 1.34 -12.70
C VAL A 39 -1.62 0.13 -12.51
N GLN A 40 -2.28 -0.30 -13.58
CA GLN A 40 -3.14 -1.48 -13.54
C GLN A 40 -2.30 -2.76 -13.56
N ASN A 41 -2.79 -3.82 -12.91
CA ASN A 41 -2.13 -5.13 -12.87
C ASN A 41 -0.68 -5.06 -12.37
N PHE A 42 -0.38 -4.14 -11.44
CA PHE A 42 0.94 -4.00 -10.85
C PHE A 42 1.30 -5.23 -10.03
N PHE A 43 0.38 -5.73 -9.21
CA PHE A 43 0.42 -7.09 -8.67
C PHE A 43 -0.60 -7.97 -9.40
N THR A 44 -0.27 -9.24 -9.58
CA THR A 44 -1.23 -10.26 -10.00
C THR A 44 -2.14 -10.65 -8.84
N SER A 45 -3.26 -11.33 -9.12
CA SER A 45 -4.10 -11.88 -8.06
C SER A 45 -3.38 -12.88 -7.16
N VAL A 46 -2.51 -13.72 -7.73
CA VAL A 46 -1.71 -14.69 -6.97
C VAL A 46 -0.74 -13.98 -6.02
N GLU A 47 -0.07 -12.93 -6.49
CA GLU A 47 0.82 -12.11 -5.65
C GLU A 47 0.02 -11.41 -4.55
N SER A 48 -1.09 -10.76 -4.90
CA SER A 48 -1.92 -10.02 -3.95
C SER A 48 -2.45 -10.93 -2.83
N GLU A 49 -2.96 -12.11 -3.17
CA GLU A 49 -3.43 -13.10 -2.20
C GLU A 49 -2.29 -13.63 -1.32
N ALA A 50 -1.12 -13.92 -1.90
CA ALA A 50 0.03 -14.38 -1.14
C ALA A 50 0.50 -13.32 -0.13
N PHE A 51 0.51 -12.04 -0.51
CA PHE A 51 0.85 -10.94 0.40
C PHE A 51 -0.18 -10.75 1.51
N ILE A 52 -1.47 -10.90 1.22
CA ILE A 52 -2.52 -10.89 2.27
C ILE A 52 -2.29 -12.04 3.25
N LYS A 53 -2.08 -13.27 2.76
CA LYS A 53 -1.82 -14.46 3.61
C LYS A 53 -0.58 -14.27 4.48
N ALA A 54 0.50 -13.73 3.92
CA ALA A 54 1.72 -13.43 4.67
C ALA A 54 1.49 -12.34 5.72
N ALA A 55 0.75 -11.28 5.41
CA ALA A 55 0.45 -10.22 6.37
C ALA A 55 -0.45 -10.72 7.51
N GLU A 56 -1.48 -11.53 7.21
CA GLU A 56 -2.34 -12.14 8.23
C GLU A 56 -1.56 -13.10 9.15
N SER A 57 -0.61 -13.88 8.62
CA SER A 57 0.22 -14.78 9.44
C SER A 57 1.21 -14.05 10.35
N ILE A 58 1.65 -12.86 9.96
CA ILE A 58 2.44 -11.95 10.81
C ILE A 58 1.61 -11.40 11.96
N GLY A 59 0.34 -11.10 11.67
CA GLY A 59 -0.59 -10.48 12.61
C GLY A 59 -0.55 -8.96 12.54
N PHE A 60 -1.71 -8.35 12.33
CA PHE A 60 -1.85 -6.89 12.35
C PHE A 60 -2.05 -6.35 13.77
N VAL A 61 -1.48 -5.18 14.03
CA VAL A 61 -1.71 -4.42 15.27
C VAL A 61 -2.66 -3.28 14.99
N HIS A 62 -3.73 -3.19 15.78
CA HIS A 62 -4.69 -2.09 15.67
C HIS A 62 -4.02 -0.73 15.95
N GLN A 63 -4.36 0.26 15.15
CA GLN A 63 -3.90 1.64 15.23
C GLN A 63 -5.12 2.57 15.15
N GLY A 64 -5.70 2.84 16.31
CA GLY A 64 -6.75 3.85 16.47
C GLY A 64 -6.16 5.14 17.06
N SER A 65 -6.57 6.30 16.56
CA SER A 65 -6.44 7.55 17.29
C SER A 65 -7.74 7.82 18.06
N LEU A 66 -7.64 8.38 19.27
CA LEU A 66 -8.80 8.78 20.09
C LEU A 66 -9.62 9.94 19.46
N GLY A 67 -9.23 10.38 18.27
CA GLY A 67 -9.68 11.57 17.57
C GLY A 67 -8.50 12.23 16.85
N PRO A 68 -8.74 13.21 15.96
CA PRO A 68 -7.67 14.09 15.53
C PRO A 68 -7.22 14.94 16.72
N THR A 69 -6.13 14.54 17.39
CA THR A 69 -5.35 15.47 18.23
C THR A 69 -5.06 16.70 17.36
N LYS A 70 -4.99 17.91 17.92
CA LYS A 70 -4.82 19.14 17.11
C LYS A 70 -3.60 19.01 16.20
N GLY A 71 -3.82 18.84 14.89
CA GLY A 71 -2.77 18.64 13.88
C GLY A 71 -2.58 17.20 13.36
N GLU A 72 -3.26 16.21 13.93
CA GLU A 72 -3.21 14.81 13.49
C GLU A 72 -4.52 14.39 12.83
N ALA A 73 -4.43 13.58 11.78
CA ALA A 73 -5.62 13.03 11.14
C ALA A 73 -6.20 11.85 11.93
N TYR A 74 -7.53 11.74 11.93
CA TYR A 74 -8.23 10.57 12.46
C TYR A 74 -7.72 9.30 11.78
N ARG A 75 -7.28 8.30 12.52
CA ARG A 75 -6.84 7.02 11.98
C ARG A 75 -7.51 5.90 12.73
N ASP A 76 -8.05 4.96 11.97
CA ASP A 76 -8.59 3.72 12.49
C ASP A 76 -8.31 2.64 11.45
N ASN A 77 -7.32 1.80 11.72
CA ASN A 77 -6.94 0.68 10.89
C ASN A 77 -6.07 -0.32 11.65
N ASP A 78 -5.88 -1.51 11.10
CA ASP A 78 -4.83 -2.41 11.58
C ASP A 78 -3.60 -2.30 10.67
N ARG A 79 -2.39 -2.35 11.26
CA ARG A 79 -1.14 -2.10 10.56
C ARG A 79 -0.04 -3.10 10.91
N ILE A 80 0.78 -3.41 9.92
CA ILE A 80 2.13 -3.97 10.05
C ILE A 80 3.12 -2.94 9.50
N SER A 81 4.27 -2.76 10.16
CA SER A 81 5.36 -1.93 9.67
C SER A 81 6.64 -2.76 9.75
N VAL A 82 7.33 -2.91 8.62
CA VAL A 82 8.59 -3.66 8.55
C VAL A 82 9.64 -2.81 7.83
N ASN A 83 10.86 -2.81 8.35
CA ASN A 83 11.99 -2.27 7.62
C ASN A 83 12.64 -3.41 6.83
N ASN A 84 12.35 -3.49 5.53
CA ASN A 84 12.81 -4.56 4.65
C ASN A 84 13.35 -4.01 3.32
N PRO A 85 14.66 -3.76 3.20
CA PRO A 85 15.26 -3.26 1.97
C PRO A 85 15.15 -4.28 0.81
N VAL A 86 15.25 -5.58 1.08
CA VAL A 86 15.15 -6.61 0.03
C VAL A 86 13.77 -6.60 -0.63
N LEU A 87 12.69 -6.48 0.16
CA LEU A 87 11.34 -6.37 -0.38
C LEU A 87 11.14 -5.04 -1.13
N ALA A 88 11.71 -3.93 -0.62
CA ALA A 88 11.64 -2.63 -1.28
C ALA A 88 12.31 -2.68 -2.67
N ASP A 89 13.50 -3.26 -2.75
CA ASP A 89 14.24 -3.47 -4.00
C ASP A 89 13.47 -4.41 -4.94
N THR A 90 12.90 -5.51 -4.41
CA THR A 90 12.10 -6.45 -5.20
C THR A 90 10.86 -5.80 -5.82
N ILE A 91 10.14 -4.94 -5.08
CA ILE A 91 9.00 -4.19 -5.61
C ILE A 91 9.48 -3.16 -6.64
N TRP A 92 10.57 -2.45 -6.38
CA TRP A 92 11.15 -1.47 -7.30
C TRP A 92 11.56 -2.09 -8.64
N GLU A 93 12.25 -3.22 -8.58
CA GLU A 93 12.72 -3.99 -9.74
C GLU A 93 11.61 -4.76 -10.45
N SER A 94 10.39 -4.82 -9.91
CA SER A 94 9.26 -5.50 -10.56
C SER A 94 8.78 -4.83 -11.87
N GLY A 95 9.37 -3.68 -12.23
CA GLY A 95 9.02 -2.85 -13.38
C GLY A 95 8.66 -1.40 -12.99
N LEU A 96 8.57 -1.09 -11.69
CA LEU A 96 8.33 0.27 -11.21
C LEU A 96 9.48 1.22 -11.53
N ASN A 97 10.72 0.72 -11.47
CA ASN A 97 11.92 1.44 -11.88
C ASN A 97 11.83 2.00 -13.31
N THR A 98 11.33 1.20 -14.26
CA THR A 98 11.14 1.60 -15.66
C THR A 98 10.06 2.67 -15.78
N LEU A 99 8.98 2.58 -15.01
CA LEU A 99 7.93 3.61 -15.00
C LEU A 99 8.44 4.97 -14.49
N PHE A 100 9.45 4.97 -13.63
CA PHE A 100 10.02 6.17 -13.02
C PHE A 100 11.31 6.67 -13.71
N SER A 101 11.76 6.06 -14.81
CA SER A 101 13.05 6.39 -15.45
C SER A 101 13.16 7.86 -15.84
N ASP A 102 12.04 8.46 -16.27
CA ASP A 102 11.99 9.84 -16.76
C ASP A 102 11.56 10.85 -15.69
N PHE A 103 11.27 10.39 -14.46
CA PHE A 103 10.83 11.25 -13.39
C PHE A 103 12.01 12.02 -12.78
N LYS A 104 11.93 13.34 -12.83
CA LYS A 104 12.88 14.24 -12.18
C LYS A 104 12.16 15.24 -11.29
N ILE A 105 12.60 15.35 -10.04
CA ILE A 105 12.07 16.33 -9.09
C ILE A 105 13.24 17.15 -8.55
N ARG A 106 13.22 18.46 -8.83
CA ARG A 106 14.29 19.39 -8.39
C ARG A 106 15.69 18.88 -8.76
N GLY A 107 15.83 18.32 -9.97
CA GLY A 107 17.10 17.77 -10.49
C GLY A 107 17.46 16.35 -10.02
N LYS A 108 16.72 15.78 -9.07
CA LYS A 108 16.93 14.42 -8.54
C LYS A 108 16.12 13.38 -9.32
N VAL A 109 16.66 12.18 -9.42
CA VAL A 109 16.01 11.03 -10.09
C VAL A 109 15.48 10.04 -9.06
N ALA A 110 14.49 9.25 -9.43
CA ALA A 110 14.02 8.16 -8.59
C ALA A 110 15.07 7.03 -8.52
N VAL A 111 15.36 6.53 -7.32
CA VAL A 111 16.45 5.56 -7.08
C VAL A 111 16.01 4.29 -6.36
N GLY A 112 14.75 4.18 -5.94
CA GLY A 112 14.26 3.04 -5.19
C GLY A 112 13.03 3.35 -4.36
N LEU A 113 12.72 2.44 -3.44
CA LEU A 113 11.64 2.58 -2.47
C LEU A 113 12.16 2.73 -1.04
N ASN A 114 11.36 3.37 -0.19
CA ASN A 114 11.62 3.45 1.24
C ASN A 114 11.54 2.03 1.84
N PRO A 115 12.59 1.55 2.53
CA PRO A 115 12.58 0.20 3.12
C PRO A 115 11.54 0.03 4.22
N ASN A 116 10.98 1.11 4.77
CA ASN A 116 9.85 1.05 5.69
C ASN A 116 8.54 0.76 4.94
N ILE A 117 8.23 -0.52 4.78
CA ILE A 117 7.03 -1.01 4.11
C ILE A 117 5.93 -1.23 5.15
N ARG A 118 4.73 -0.77 4.82
CA ARG A 118 3.56 -0.89 5.68
C ARG A 118 2.48 -1.69 5.00
N PHE A 119 1.84 -2.58 5.75
CA PHE A 119 0.61 -3.24 5.33
C PHE A 119 -0.53 -2.70 6.18
N TYR A 120 -1.65 -2.43 5.54
CA TYR A 120 -2.84 -1.96 6.21
C TYR A 120 -4.00 -2.89 5.93
N ARG A 121 -4.80 -3.12 6.98
CA ARG A 121 -6.09 -3.78 6.93
C ARG A 121 -7.15 -2.83 7.48
N TYR A 122 -8.24 -2.65 6.74
CA TYR A 122 -9.40 -1.88 7.18
C TYR A 122 -10.64 -2.78 7.16
N LYS A 123 -11.30 -2.91 8.30
CA LYS A 123 -12.58 -3.61 8.48
C LYS A 123 -13.73 -2.60 8.38
N VAL A 124 -14.96 -3.11 8.33
CA VAL A 124 -16.17 -2.27 8.34
C VAL A 124 -16.12 -1.24 9.49
N GLY A 125 -16.40 0.03 9.17
CA GLY A 125 -16.34 1.15 10.11
C GLY A 125 -14.99 1.86 10.18
N GLN A 126 -13.91 1.21 9.73
CA GLN A 126 -12.56 1.77 9.78
C GLN A 126 -12.28 2.70 8.59
N ARG A 127 -11.41 3.71 8.81
CA ARG A 127 -11.04 4.73 7.82
C ARG A 127 -9.75 5.45 8.20
N PHE A 128 -9.17 6.16 7.23
CA PHE A 128 -8.12 7.14 7.50
C PHE A 128 -8.61 8.51 7.03
N GLY A 129 -8.89 9.40 8.00
CA GLY A 129 -9.42 10.73 7.72
C GLY A 129 -8.45 11.61 6.92
N ARG A 130 -8.95 12.78 6.52
CA ARG A 130 -8.22 13.72 5.66
C ARG A 130 -6.85 14.10 6.23
N HIS A 131 -5.81 13.93 5.42
CA HIS A 131 -4.41 14.22 5.75
C HIS A 131 -3.60 14.58 4.50
N ILE A 132 -2.36 15.01 4.74
CA ILE A 132 -1.30 15.13 3.74
C ILE A 132 -0.17 14.17 4.14
N ASP A 133 0.53 13.64 3.15
CA ASP A 133 1.69 12.77 3.36
C ASP A 133 2.97 13.62 3.26
N GLU A 134 3.79 13.56 4.31
CA GLU A 134 5.06 14.29 4.38
C GLU A 134 6.20 13.54 3.68
N SER A 135 7.17 14.29 3.17
CA SER A 135 8.43 13.73 2.67
C SER A 135 9.29 13.22 3.84
N VAL A 136 9.91 12.06 3.66
CA VAL A 136 10.86 11.49 4.62
C VAL A 136 12.28 11.70 4.11
N ASP A 137 13.11 12.35 4.91
CA ASP A 137 14.55 12.43 4.68
C ASP A 137 15.21 11.11 5.15
N LEU A 138 15.89 10.43 4.22
CA LEU A 138 16.58 9.17 4.48
C LEU A 138 18.10 9.37 4.65
N GLY A 139 18.57 10.63 4.69
CA GLY A 139 19.97 10.98 4.74
C GLY A 139 20.69 10.84 3.40
N ALA A 140 21.94 11.31 3.33
CA ALA A 140 22.78 11.25 2.13
C ALA A 140 22.11 11.82 0.86
N GLY A 141 21.28 12.85 1.03
CA GLY A 141 20.54 13.47 -0.07
C GLY A 141 19.32 12.68 -0.56
N LYS A 142 18.99 11.53 0.02
CA LYS A 142 17.82 10.72 -0.36
C LYS A 142 16.56 11.23 0.33
N ARG A 143 15.48 11.46 -0.44
CA ARG A 143 14.19 11.91 0.10
C ARG A 143 13.01 11.27 -0.62
N THR A 144 11.95 10.95 0.11
CA THR A 144 10.72 10.43 -0.51
C THR A 144 9.86 11.53 -1.11
N HIS A 145 9.23 11.24 -2.25
CA HIS A 145 8.43 12.23 -2.99
C HIS A 145 7.08 11.71 -3.50
N TYR A 146 6.88 10.40 -3.62
CA TYR A 146 5.61 9.81 -4.02
C TYR A 146 5.22 8.71 -3.06
N THR A 147 3.96 8.68 -2.62
CA THR A 147 3.40 7.56 -1.88
C THR A 147 3.10 6.50 -2.91
N LEU A 148 3.54 5.27 -2.69
CA LEU A 148 3.11 4.10 -3.46
C LEU A 148 2.10 3.33 -2.60
N LEU A 149 0.86 3.27 -3.06
CA LEU A 149 -0.16 2.36 -2.53
C LEU A 149 -0.37 1.22 -3.52
N ILE A 150 -0.39 -0.03 -3.06
CA ILE A 150 -0.75 -1.21 -3.86
C ILE A 150 -1.97 -1.82 -3.21
N TYR A 151 -3.11 -1.81 -3.91
CA TYR A 151 -4.34 -2.43 -3.41
C TYR A 151 -4.26 -3.95 -3.60
N LEU A 152 -4.32 -4.70 -2.50
CA LEU A 152 -4.17 -6.16 -2.54
C LEU A 152 -5.52 -6.86 -2.73
N ASN A 153 -6.63 -6.13 -2.63
CA ASN A 153 -7.95 -6.62 -2.99
C ASN A 153 -8.86 -5.46 -3.41
N GLY A 154 -10.04 -5.80 -3.92
CA GLY A 154 -11.05 -4.87 -4.39
C GLY A 154 -11.49 -5.15 -5.82
N GLY A 155 -12.42 -4.36 -6.33
CA GLY A 155 -13.08 -4.60 -7.61
C GLY A 155 -14.17 -5.68 -7.55
N PHE A 156 -14.95 -5.78 -8.63
CA PHE A 156 -16.01 -6.78 -8.75
C PHE A 156 -15.44 -8.07 -9.32
N LYS A 157 -15.40 -9.15 -8.52
CA LYS A 157 -15.22 -10.50 -9.09
C LYS A 157 -16.53 -10.89 -9.76
N THR A 158 -16.62 -10.76 -11.08
CA THR A 158 -17.73 -11.35 -11.84
C THR A 158 -17.65 -12.86 -11.68
N LYS A 159 -18.67 -13.46 -11.06
CA LYS A 159 -18.81 -14.93 -11.02
C LYS A 159 -18.78 -15.45 -12.45
N SER A 160 -17.72 -16.16 -12.83
CA SER A 160 -17.73 -16.91 -14.08
C SER A 160 -18.84 -17.96 -13.98
N ARG A 161 -19.72 -18.03 -14.97
CA ARG A 161 -20.93 -18.89 -14.95
C ARG A 161 -20.64 -20.40 -14.93
N ASN A 162 -19.37 -20.82 -14.90
CA ASN A 162 -18.97 -22.22 -14.97
C ASN A 162 -18.45 -22.85 -13.66
N ASP A 163 -18.31 -22.11 -12.56
CA ASP A 163 -17.86 -22.71 -11.28
C ASP A 163 -19.04 -23.22 -10.44
N LYS A 164 -19.59 -24.37 -10.85
CA LYS A 164 -20.40 -25.21 -9.95
C LYS A 164 -19.44 -26.09 -9.13
N GLY A 165 -18.92 -25.59 -8.01
CA GLY A 165 -18.22 -26.46 -7.06
C GLY A 165 -17.23 -25.85 -6.07
N VAL A 166 -16.98 -24.54 -6.08
CA VAL A 166 -16.00 -23.95 -5.15
C VAL A 166 -16.68 -23.52 -3.84
N PRO A 167 -16.14 -23.90 -2.65
CA PRO A 167 -16.67 -23.49 -1.36
C PRO A 167 -16.80 -21.97 -1.22
N GLN A 168 -17.76 -21.58 -0.39
CA GLN A 168 -18.38 -20.26 -0.26
C GLN A 168 -17.49 -19.18 0.42
N ASP A 169 -16.16 -19.30 0.34
CA ASP A 169 -15.22 -18.30 0.85
C ASP A 169 -14.76 -17.35 -0.28
N SER A 170 -15.71 -16.90 -1.10
CA SER A 170 -15.44 -15.76 -1.97
C SER A 170 -15.19 -14.55 -1.07
N PRO A 171 -14.04 -13.84 -1.16
CA PRO A 171 -13.83 -12.64 -0.36
C PRO A 171 -15.03 -11.72 -0.56
N GLU A 172 -15.68 -11.33 0.53
CA GLU A 172 -16.85 -10.46 0.49
C GLU A 172 -16.55 -9.25 -0.41
N THR A 173 -17.51 -8.91 -1.27
CA THR A 173 -17.39 -7.73 -2.12
C THR A 173 -17.04 -6.51 -1.26
N LEU A 174 -15.87 -5.95 -1.49
CA LEU A 174 -15.41 -4.73 -0.83
C LEU A 174 -16.29 -3.56 -1.30
N VAL A 175 -16.89 -2.84 -0.35
CA VAL A 175 -17.65 -1.61 -0.61
C VAL A 175 -17.14 -0.50 0.30
N GLY A 176 -16.92 0.68 -0.28
CA GLY A 176 -16.23 1.79 0.36
C GLY A 176 -14.71 1.66 0.26
N GLY A 177 -13.99 2.44 1.08
CA GLY A 177 -12.53 2.39 1.13
C GLY A 177 -11.82 3.11 -0.01
N GLU A 178 -12.52 3.95 -0.77
CA GLU A 178 -11.93 4.77 -1.83
C GLU A 178 -10.84 5.68 -1.29
N THR A 179 -9.79 5.89 -2.08
CA THR A 179 -8.77 6.91 -1.79
C THR A 179 -9.17 8.18 -2.53
N VAL A 180 -9.48 9.22 -1.77
CA VAL A 180 -10.14 10.43 -2.28
C VAL A 180 -9.25 11.63 -2.10
N PHE A 181 -9.10 12.43 -3.16
CA PHE A 181 -8.24 13.61 -3.20
C PHE A 181 -9.07 14.87 -3.36
N TYR A 182 -8.69 15.88 -2.59
CA TYR A 182 -9.37 17.17 -2.50
C TYR A 182 -8.44 18.31 -2.92
N GLY A 183 -8.99 19.24 -3.69
CA GLY A 183 -8.34 20.47 -4.10
C GLY A 183 -8.73 21.65 -3.20
N PRO A 184 -8.43 22.89 -3.64
CA PRO A 184 -8.83 24.11 -2.94
C PRO A 184 -10.33 24.13 -2.62
N ARG A 185 -10.70 24.69 -1.46
CA ARG A 185 -12.09 24.77 -0.97
C ARG A 185 -12.78 23.40 -0.80
N ASN A 186 -12.02 22.32 -0.54
CA ASN A 186 -12.51 20.96 -0.38
C ASN A 186 -13.24 20.40 -1.62
N GLY A 187 -12.96 20.91 -2.82
CA GLY A 187 -13.51 20.35 -4.06
C GLY A 187 -12.94 18.96 -4.35
N LEU A 188 -13.79 18.01 -4.76
CA LEU A 188 -13.36 16.68 -5.17
C LEU A 188 -12.53 16.76 -6.45
N VAL A 189 -11.29 16.27 -6.40
CA VAL A 189 -10.37 16.24 -7.55
C VAL A 189 -10.34 14.87 -8.19
N ALA A 190 -10.12 13.83 -7.38
CA ALA A 190 -10.04 12.45 -7.83
C ALA A 190 -10.56 11.50 -6.76
N GLU A 191 -11.09 10.36 -7.21
CA GLU A 191 -11.54 9.26 -6.38
C GLU A 191 -11.04 7.97 -7.00
N VAL A 192 -10.30 7.19 -6.21
CA VAL A 192 -9.68 5.94 -6.65
C VAL A 192 -10.31 4.80 -5.88
N THR A 193 -11.14 4.01 -6.56
CA THR A 193 -11.71 2.78 -6.03
C THR A 193 -10.62 1.72 -5.88
N PRO A 194 -10.53 1.00 -4.75
CA PRO A 194 -9.56 -0.08 -4.60
C PRO A 194 -9.85 -1.19 -5.61
N MET A 195 -8.85 -1.50 -6.44
CA MET A 195 -8.90 -2.58 -7.42
C MET A 195 -7.73 -3.51 -7.15
N GLU A 196 -8.01 -4.81 -6.99
CA GLU A 196 -6.97 -5.82 -6.74
C GLU A 196 -5.82 -5.70 -7.74
N GLY A 197 -4.60 -5.63 -7.23
CA GLY A 197 -3.38 -5.56 -8.03
C GLY A 197 -3.05 -4.18 -8.59
N MET A 198 -3.95 -3.19 -8.50
CA MET A 198 -3.67 -1.82 -8.95
C MET A 198 -2.76 -1.09 -7.97
N SER A 199 -1.81 -0.32 -8.48
CA SER A 199 -1.10 0.67 -7.67
C SER A 199 -1.58 2.10 -7.93
N LEU A 200 -1.50 2.93 -6.90
CA LEU A 200 -1.74 4.36 -6.92
C LEU A 200 -0.48 5.07 -6.39
N LEU A 201 -0.01 6.04 -7.16
CA LEU A 201 1.10 6.92 -6.84
C LEU A 201 0.58 8.33 -6.67
N HIS A 202 0.91 8.99 -5.56
CA HIS A 202 0.56 10.40 -5.34
C HIS A 202 1.68 11.18 -4.67
N ILE A 203 1.90 12.42 -5.11
CA ILE A 203 3.03 13.24 -4.63
C ILE A 203 2.89 13.62 -3.13
N HIS A 204 4.03 13.71 -2.43
CA HIS A 204 4.17 14.13 -1.03
C HIS A 204 4.41 15.65 -0.88
N GLY A 205 4.40 16.11 0.38
CA GLY A 205 4.92 17.39 0.85
C GLY A 205 4.17 18.59 0.30
N ASP A 206 4.89 19.62 -0.14
CA ASP A 206 4.33 20.91 -0.60
C ASP A 206 3.26 20.78 -1.70
N LYS A 207 3.32 19.71 -2.51
CA LYS A 207 2.37 19.43 -3.59
C LYS A 207 1.34 18.37 -3.24
N CYS A 208 1.40 17.79 -2.04
CA CYS A 208 0.48 16.76 -1.61
C CYS A 208 -0.93 17.33 -1.56
N MET A 209 -1.85 16.68 -2.28
CA MET A 209 -3.26 16.99 -2.14
C MET A 209 -3.79 16.43 -0.82
N LEU A 210 -4.70 17.16 -0.17
CA LEU A 210 -5.44 16.65 0.97
C LEU A 210 -6.20 15.40 0.54
N HIS A 211 -6.03 14.30 1.25
CA HIS A 211 -6.64 13.03 0.86
C HIS A 211 -7.05 12.18 2.05
N GLU A 212 -7.96 11.23 1.82
CA GLU A 212 -8.45 10.32 2.84
C GLU A 212 -8.69 8.92 2.26
N GLY A 213 -8.66 7.91 3.14
CA GLY A 213 -9.23 6.60 2.87
C GLY A 213 -10.64 6.55 3.45
N ARG A 214 -11.67 6.48 2.60
CA ARG A 214 -13.07 6.45 3.03
C ARG A 214 -13.40 5.23 3.88
N ASN A 215 -14.53 5.35 4.60
CA ASN A 215 -15.06 4.28 5.43
C ASN A 215 -15.32 2.99 4.64
N ILE A 216 -14.97 1.86 5.24
CA ILE A 216 -15.39 0.54 4.73
C ILE A 216 -16.82 0.28 5.17
N THR A 217 -17.70 -0.04 4.24
CA THR A 217 -19.11 -0.37 4.54
C THR A 217 -19.41 -1.86 4.39
N LYS A 218 -18.59 -2.60 3.64
CA LYS A 218 -18.68 -4.07 3.49
C LYS A 218 -17.32 -4.68 3.19
N GLY A 219 -17.07 -5.87 3.72
CA GLY A 219 -15.83 -6.61 3.53
C GLY A 219 -14.64 -6.03 4.29
N VAL A 220 -13.44 -6.36 3.83
CA VAL A 220 -12.18 -5.93 4.42
C VAL A 220 -11.27 -5.44 3.30
N LYS A 221 -10.61 -4.29 3.47
CA LYS A 221 -9.64 -3.75 2.50
C LYS A 221 -8.22 -4.02 2.97
N TYR A 222 -7.37 -4.48 2.05
CA TYR A 222 -5.94 -4.68 2.25
C TYR A 222 -5.15 -3.82 1.26
N LEU A 223 -4.10 -3.16 1.76
CA LEU A 223 -3.17 -2.45 0.90
C LEU A 223 -1.75 -2.41 1.48
N LEU A 224 -0.76 -2.40 0.59
CA LEU A 224 0.65 -2.20 0.90
C LEU A 224 1.01 -0.75 0.60
N ARG A 225 1.80 -0.12 1.47
CA ARG A 225 2.40 1.19 1.26
C ARG A 225 3.92 1.14 1.33
N SER A 226 4.56 1.83 0.39
CA SER A 226 5.93 2.34 0.50
C SER A 226 5.96 3.76 -0.08
N ASP A 227 7.13 4.38 -0.19
CA ASP A 227 7.29 5.70 -0.76
C ASP A 227 8.51 5.71 -1.71
N VAL A 228 8.39 6.37 -2.87
CA VAL A 228 9.47 6.46 -3.88
C VAL A 228 10.53 7.44 -3.44
N VAL A 229 11.78 6.98 -3.42
CA VAL A 229 12.97 7.72 -3.00
C VAL A 229 13.64 8.37 -4.20
N PHE A 230 14.02 9.63 -4.06
CA PHE A 230 14.79 10.39 -5.04
C PHE A 230 16.13 10.83 -4.45
N ALA A 231 17.18 10.84 -5.27
CA ALA A 231 18.54 11.25 -4.91
C ALA A 231 19.17 12.16 -5.97
#